data_AF-A0A3N9PQN7-F1
#
_entry.id   AF-A0A3N9PQN7-F1
#
_cell.length_a   1.000
_cell.length_b   1.000
_cell.length_c   1.000
_cell.angle_alpha   90.00
_cell.angle_beta   90.00
_cell.angle_gamma   90.00
#
_symmetry.space_group_name_H-M   'P 1'
#
loop_
_entity.id
_entity.type
_entity.pdbx_description
1 polymer ?
#
loop_
_entity_poly.entity_id
_entity_poly.type
_entity_poly.pdbx_seq_one_letter_code
_entity_poly.pdbx_strand_id
1 'polypeptide(L)'
;YAIDPDDPEETIQLLPRARMGSVAKVAKAIYPAHRWRDSHDFDDIAVRVPETCFVAPDGATIIPECYDLARSTAVLEATPGAPFYQADEYDIRTLRLDVSEDGTLSNLRPFAEMGEFGSAVDAHGNVYIANGQIYVFDALGQPIGIIEVPERPSTLQFGGRERDILFITARTSLYAVRGWQR
;
A
#
# COMPACT_ATOMS: atom_id res chain seq x y z
N TYR A 1 -5.29 9.90 14.47
CA TYR A 1 -4.50 10.54 15.54
C TYR A 1 -3.03 10.26 15.25
N ALA A 2 -2.11 11.04 15.82
CA ALA A 2 -0.70 10.70 15.94
C ALA A 2 -0.38 10.54 17.42
N ILE A 3 0.65 9.75 17.72
CA ILE A 3 1.07 9.43 19.08
C ILE A 3 2.56 9.11 19.05
N ASP A 4 3.30 9.60 20.03
CA ASP A 4 4.65 9.13 20.32
C ASP A 4 4.53 7.84 21.15
N PRO A 5 5.05 6.69 20.67
CA PRO A 5 4.95 5.45 21.42
C PRO A 5 5.73 5.46 22.74
N ASP A 6 6.72 6.34 22.91
CA ASP A 6 7.50 6.47 24.14
C ASP A 6 6.82 7.38 25.20
N ASP A 7 5.85 8.20 24.78
CA ASP A 7 5.06 9.07 25.66
C ASP A 7 3.58 9.18 25.20
N PRO A 8 2.82 8.08 25.20
CA PRO A 8 1.54 8.01 24.50
C PRO A 8 0.42 8.83 25.16
N GLU A 9 0.43 8.94 26.49
CA GLU A 9 -0.63 9.61 27.25
C GLU A 9 -0.63 11.13 27.00
N GLU A 10 0.55 11.74 26.88
CA GLU A 10 0.72 13.19 26.73
C GLU A 10 0.77 13.64 25.26
N THR A 11 1.09 12.74 24.32
CA THR A 11 1.34 13.09 22.91
C THR A 11 0.21 12.72 21.95
N ILE A 12 -0.80 11.97 22.41
CA ILE A 12 -1.92 11.59 21.55
C ILE A 12 -2.67 12.85 21.07
N GLN A 13 -2.70 13.03 19.75
CA GLN A 13 -3.31 14.20 19.13
C GLN A 13 -4.11 13.84 17.88
N LEU A 14 -5.18 14.58 17.64
CA LEU A 14 -5.93 14.47 16.39
C LEU A 14 -5.07 15.00 15.23
N LEU A 15 -5.15 14.32 14.09
CA LEU A 15 -4.50 14.84 12.89
C LEU A 15 -5.35 16.01 12.35
N PRO A 16 -4.75 17.16 12.04
CA PRO A 16 -5.48 18.24 11.38
C PRO A 16 -5.98 17.78 10.00
N ARG A 17 -7.19 18.20 9.66
CA ARG A 17 -7.76 18.03 8.32
C ARG A 17 -7.34 19.21 7.45
N ALA A 18 -6.96 18.95 6.21
CA ALA A 18 -6.64 19.93 5.18
C ALA A 18 -7.38 19.59 3.88
N ARG A 19 -7.49 20.56 2.97
CA ARG A 19 -8.00 20.30 1.62
C ARG A 19 -6.98 19.45 0.87
N MET A 20 -7.45 18.47 0.08
CA MET A 20 -6.56 17.71 -0.78
C MET A 20 -5.83 18.67 -1.75
N GLY A 21 -4.52 18.47 -1.92
CA GLY A 21 -3.66 19.34 -2.73
C GLY A 21 -3.22 20.67 -2.09
N SER A 22 -3.64 20.99 -0.85
CA SER A 22 -3.17 22.21 -0.19
C SER A 22 -1.87 22.04 0.62
N VAL A 23 -1.38 20.81 0.77
CA VAL A 23 -0.11 20.52 1.45
C VAL A 23 1.03 20.80 0.49
N ALA A 24 1.92 21.74 0.85
CA ALA A 24 2.91 22.30 -0.07
C ALA A 24 3.95 21.28 -0.59
N LYS A 25 4.29 20.27 0.22
CA LYS A 25 5.22 19.20 -0.16
C LYS A 25 4.77 17.89 0.46
N VAL A 26 4.19 17.01 -0.35
CA VAL A 26 3.83 15.66 0.09
C VAL A 26 5.05 14.76 -0.07
N ALA A 27 5.52 14.18 1.04
CA ALA A 27 6.56 13.16 1.01
C ALA A 27 5.97 11.78 0.70
N LYS A 28 4.77 11.50 1.22
CA LYS A 28 4.00 10.29 0.95
C LYS A 28 2.53 10.47 1.32
N ALA A 29 1.66 9.74 0.62
CA ALA A 29 0.25 9.58 0.95
C ALA A 29 -0.01 8.13 1.40
N ILE A 30 -0.86 7.94 2.39
CA ILE A 30 -1.22 6.61 2.92
C ILE A 30 -2.58 6.20 2.35
N TYR A 31 -2.59 5.18 1.49
CA TYR A 31 -3.80 4.66 0.85
C TYR A 31 -4.11 3.22 1.28
N PRO A 32 -5.37 2.77 1.15
CA PRO A 32 -5.71 1.36 1.24
C PRO A 32 -4.82 0.52 0.33
N ALA A 33 -4.26 -0.57 0.84
CA ALA A 33 -3.48 -1.51 0.04
C ALA A 33 -4.35 -2.24 -1.00
N HIS A 34 -5.62 -2.43 -0.63
CA HIS A 34 -6.60 -3.20 -1.37
C HIS A 34 -8.00 -2.63 -1.20
N ARG A 35 -8.91 -3.02 -2.10
CA ARG A 35 -10.35 -2.75 -1.97
C ARG A 35 -11.18 -3.93 -2.49
N TRP A 36 -12.16 -4.34 -1.69
CA TRP A 36 -13.26 -5.20 -2.14
C TRP A 36 -14.44 -4.36 -2.66
N ARG A 37 -14.71 -4.42 -3.98
CA ARG A 37 -15.75 -3.64 -4.65
C ARG A 37 -16.73 -4.53 -5.44
N ASP A 38 -17.75 -5.02 -4.74
CA ASP A 38 -18.89 -5.77 -5.31
C ASP A 38 -19.69 -4.98 -6.37
N SER A 39 -19.60 -3.66 -6.34
CA SER A 39 -20.22 -2.77 -7.33
C SER A 39 -19.43 -2.66 -8.65
N HIS A 40 -18.27 -3.34 -8.76
CA HIS A 40 -17.38 -3.32 -9.94
C HIS A 40 -16.96 -1.90 -10.37
N ASP A 41 -16.89 -0.99 -9.40
CA ASP A 41 -16.48 0.41 -9.56
C ASP A 41 -15.08 0.66 -8.99
N PHE A 42 -14.25 -0.39 -8.87
CA PHE A 42 -12.90 -0.28 -8.33
C PHE A 42 -12.09 0.81 -9.03
N ASP A 43 -12.06 0.81 -10.36
CA ASP A 43 -11.27 1.73 -11.15
C ASP A 43 -11.61 3.20 -10.85
N ASP A 44 -12.90 3.51 -10.72
CA ASP A 44 -13.41 4.86 -10.40
C ASP A 44 -13.03 5.27 -8.96
N ILE A 45 -13.08 4.34 -8.01
CA ILE A 45 -12.78 4.58 -6.60
C ILE A 45 -11.26 4.67 -6.36
N ALA A 46 -10.47 3.89 -7.09
CA ALA A 46 -9.00 3.86 -7.04
C ALA A 46 -8.37 5.23 -7.32
N VAL A 47 -8.89 5.94 -8.32
CA VAL A 47 -8.37 7.26 -8.74
C VAL A 47 -9.20 8.44 -8.24
N ARG A 48 -10.24 8.19 -7.42
CA ARG A 48 -11.07 9.28 -6.89
C ARG A 48 -10.25 10.15 -5.95
N VAL A 49 -10.17 11.44 -6.29
CA VAL A 49 -9.54 12.45 -5.44
C VAL A 49 -10.49 12.83 -4.30
N PRO A 50 -10.14 12.57 -3.03
CA PRO A 50 -10.95 13.02 -1.91
C PRO A 50 -10.93 14.56 -1.78
N GLU A 51 -11.96 15.15 -1.18
CA GLU A 51 -11.98 16.60 -0.95
C GLU A 51 -10.92 17.04 0.07
N THR A 52 -10.64 16.16 1.03
CA THR A 52 -9.82 16.42 2.22
C THR A 52 -8.85 15.29 2.50
N CYS A 53 -7.81 15.61 3.26
CA CYS A 53 -6.85 14.66 3.82
C CYS A 53 -6.53 15.04 5.26
N PHE A 54 -6.03 14.09 6.03
CA PHE A 54 -5.39 14.35 7.32
C PHE A 54 -3.88 14.53 7.12
N VAL A 55 -3.27 15.44 7.86
CA VAL A 55 -1.83 15.72 7.77
C VAL A 55 -1.15 15.20 9.04
N ALA A 56 -0.07 14.42 8.88
CA ALA A 56 0.73 13.93 9.99
C ALA A 56 1.57 15.07 10.61
N PRO A 57 2.12 14.89 11.83
CA PRO A 57 2.94 15.92 12.49
C PRO A 57 4.19 16.36 11.72
N ASP A 58 4.69 15.52 10.80
CA ASP A 58 5.82 15.88 9.92
C ASP A 58 5.46 16.94 8.85
N GLY A 59 4.17 17.26 8.70
CA GLY A 59 3.66 18.23 7.73
C GLY A 59 3.74 17.78 6.27
N ALA A 60 4.17 16.54 6.00
CA ALA A 60 4.48 16.05 4.66
C ALA A 60 3.87 14.67 4.36
N THR A 61 3.51 13.89 5.37
CA THR A 61 2.72 12.66 5.22
C THR A 61 1.24 13.01 5.28
N ILE A 62 0.49 12.59 4.27
CA ILE A 62 -0.97 12.76 4.24
C ILE A 62 -1.70 11.43 4.29
N ILE A 63 -2.91 11.44 4.86
CA ILE A 63 -3.85 10.32 4.82
C ILE A 63 -5.11 10.84 4.13
N PRO A 64 -5.29 10.60 2.83
CA PRO A 64 -6.48 11.01 2.10
C PRO A 64 -7.75 10.46 2.77
N GLU A 65 -8.79 11.29 2.88
CA GLU A 65 -10.01 10.93 3.62
C GLU A 65 -10.91 10.03 2.75
N CYS A 66 -10.48 8.78 2.59
CA CYS A 66 -11.23 7.75 1.89
C CYS A 66 -12.25 7.10 2.84
N TYR A 67 -13.53 7.07 2.43
CA TYR A 67 -14.61 6.48 3.23
C TYR A 67 -14.40 4.97 3.52
N ASP A 68 -13.64 4.29 2.66
CA ASP A 68 -13.41 2.86 2.68
C ASP A 68 -12.07 2.46 3.31
N LEU A 69 -11.30 3.41 3.85
CA LEU A 69 -10.03 3.12 4.51
C LEU A 69 -10.17 2.05 5.61
N ALA A 70 -11.26 2.13 6.40
CA ALA A 70 -11.56 1.17 7.46
C ALA A 70 -11.94 -0.24 6.97
N ARG A 71 -12.15 -0.43 5.66
CA ARG A 71 -12.42 -1.74 5.05
C ARG A 71 -11.15 -2.45 4.60
N SER A 72 -10.02 -1.75 4.56
CA SER A 72 -8.74 -2.34 4.19
C SER A 72 -8.06 -2.96 5.41
N THR A 73 -7.36 -4.07 5.19
CA THR A 73 -6.59 -4.77 6.23
C THR A 73 -5.14 -4.30 6.27
N ALA A 74 -4.71 -3.52 5.28
CA ALA A 74 -3.39 -2.95 5.17
C ALA A 74 -3.44 -1.58 4.48
N VAL A 75 -2.40 -0.78 4.70
CA VAL A 75 -2.19 0.48 3.98
C VAL A 75 -0.81 0.47 3.34
N LEU A 76 -0.67 1.19 2.23
CA LEU A 76 0.58 1.32 1.50
C LEU A 76 0.97 2.79 1.35
N GLU A 77 2.27 3.04 1.28
CA GLU A 77 2.83 4.36 1.03
C GLU A 77 2.84 4.66 -0.47
N ALA A 78 2.06 5.64 -0.90
CA ALA A 78 2.14 6.24 -2.22
C ALA A 78 3.15 7.39 -2.17
N THR A 79 4.32 7.18 -2.77
CA THR A 79 5.39 8.19 -2.83
C THR A 79 5.32 8.91 -4.18
N PRO A 80 5.25 10.26 -4.21
CA PRO A 80 5.25 11.00 -5.47
C PRO A 80 6.37 10.59 -6.43
N GLY A 81 6.03 10.42 -7.70
CA GLY A 81 6.95 9.98 -8.76
C GLY A 81 7.27 8.48 -8.79
N ALA A 82 6.89 7.72 -7.75
CA ALA A 82 6.96 6.26 -7.74
C ALA A 82 5.62 5.63 -8.16
N PRO A 83 5.61 4.41 -8.72
CA PRO A 83 4.37 3.68 -8.94
C PRO A 83 3.74 3.24 -7.61
N PHE A 84 2.41 3.22 -7.58
CA PHE A 84 1.62 2.64 -6.50
C PHE A 84 0.90 1.40 -7.00
N TYR A 85 0.90 0.32 -6.20
CA TYR A 85 0.28 -0.96 -6.56
C TYR A 85 -0.87 -1.25 -5.62
N GLN A 86 -2.09 -1.29 -6.14
CA GLN A 86 -3.32 -1.51 -5.37
C GLN A 86 -4.02 -2.78 -5.85
N ALA A 87 -4.47 -3.60 -4.92
CA ALA A 87 -5.21 -4.81 -5.24
C ALA A 87 -6.73 -4.54 -5.33
N ASP A 88 -7.32 -5.01 -6.42
CA ASP A 88 -8.76 -5.19 -6.57
C ASP A 88 -9.08 -6.62 -6.16
N GLU A 89 -9.55 -6.78 -4.91
CA GLU A 89 -9.77 -8.10 -4.31
C GLU A 89 -10.90 -8.86 -5.00
N TYR A 90 -11.89 -8.12 -5.53
CA TYR A 90 -13.08 -8.73 -6.10
C TYR A 90 -12.75 -9.40 -7.44
N ASP A 91 -11.97 -8.73 -8.28
CA ASP A 91 -11.54 -9.23 -9.59
C ASP A 91 -10.19 -9.99 -9.52
N ILE A 92 -9.59 -10.12 -8.34
CA ILE A 92 -8.32 -10.85 -8.09
C ILE A 92 -7.19 -10.34 -9.00
N ARG A 93 -6.98 -9.02 -8.99
CA ARG A 93 -5.97 -8.36 -9.82
C ARG A 93 -5.25 -7.26 -9.07
N THR A 94 -4.04 -6.95 -9.51
CA THR A 94 -3.25 -5.81 -9.02
C THR A 94 -3.12 -4.80 -10.14
N LEU A 95 -3.37 -3.54 -9.78
CA LEU A 95 -3.31 -2.40 -10.67
C LEU A 95 -2.11 -1.53 -10.29
N ARG A 96 -1.52 -0.89 -11.29
CA ARG A 96 -0.48 0.12 -11.14
C ARG A 96 -1.08 1.50 -11.36
N LEU A 97 -0.75 2.43 -10.47
CA LEU A 97 -1.18 3.82 -10.49
C LEU A 97 0.04 4.75 -10.43
N ASP A 98 -0.11 5.95 -10.99
CA ASP A 98 0.87 7.02 -10.87
C ASP A 98 0.54 7.86 -9.62
N VAL A 99 1.57 8.27 -8.87
CA VAL A 99 1.43 9.16 -7.70
C VAL A 99 1.93 10.56 -8.07
N SER A 100 1.03 11.53 -8.02
CA SER A 100 1.32 12.95 -8.26
C SER A 100 2.08 13.60 -7.10
N GLU A 101 2.66 14.79 -7.35
CA GLU A 101 3.36 15.60 -6.32
C GLU A 101 2.48 15.98 -5.11
N ASP A 102 1.16 16.03 -5.29
CA ASP A 102 0.18 16.30 -4.24
C ASP A 102 -0.34 15.03 -3.55
N GLY A 103 0.22 13.86 -3.90
CA GLY A 103 -0.16 12.56 -3.37
C GLY A 103 -1.42 11.96 -4.00
N THR A 104 -2.04 12.58 -5.01
CA THR A 104 -3.19 11.99 -5.71
C THR A 104 -2.79 10.81 -6.59
N LEU A 105 -3.72 9.86 -6.76
CA LEU A 105 -3.56 8.69 -7.62
C LEU A 105 -4.23 8.92 -8.97
N SER A 106 -3.56 8.52 -10.04
CA SER A 106 -4.09 8.64 -11.41
C SER A 106 -3.54 7.54 -12.33
N ASN A 107 -3.97 7.55 -13.60
CA ASN A 107 -3.48 6.68 -14.66
C ASN A 107 -3.43 5.19 -14.27
N LEU A 108 -4.53 4.69 -13.73
CA LEU A 108 -4.70 3.28 -13.37
C LEU A 108 -4.50 2.38 -14.60
N ARG A 109 -3.70 1.33 -14.43
CA ARG A 109 -3.37 0.35 -15.47
C ARG A 109 -3.33 -1.06 -14.87
N PRO A 110 -3.77 -2.10 -15.60
CA PRO A 110 -3.50 -3.48 -15.19
C PRO A 110 -2.00 -3.74 -15.00
N PHE A 111 -1.66 -4.51 -13.97
CA PHE A 111 -0.28 -4.94 -13.72
C PHE A 111 -0.15 -6.47 -13.66
N ALA A 112 -1.01 -7.13 -12.88
CA ALA A 112 -1.04 -8.59 -12.77
C ALA A 112 -2.45 -9.11 -12.49
N GLU A 113 -2.80 -10.26 -13.05
CA GLU A 113 -4.02 -11.03 -12.74
C GLU A 113 -3.84 -11.85 -11.45
N MET A 114 -3.33 -11.18 -10.42
CA MET A 114 -3.11 -11.68 -9.06
C MET A 114 -3.31 -10.51 -8.11
N GLY A 115 -4.05 -10.69 -7.02
CA GLY A 115 -4.19 -9.67 -5.98
C GLY A 115 -5.22 -10.05 -4.93
N GLU A 116 -4.88 -9.86 -3.66
CA GLU A 116 -5.80 -9.89 -2.52
C GLU A 116 -5.45 -8.72 -1.59
N PHE A 117 -4.72 -8.97 -0.52
CA PHE A 117 -4.63 -7.99 0.56
C PHE A 117 -3.53 -6.94 0.38
N GLY A 118 -2.39 -7.30 -0.20
CA GLY A 118 -1.25 -6.38 -0.19
C GLY A 118 -0.18 -6.73 -1.19
N SER A 119 0.68 -5.75 -1.42
CA SER A 119 1.88 -5.89 -2.22
C SER A 119 3.05 -5.19 -1.54
N ALA A 120 4.27 -5.59 -1.88
CA ALA A 120 5.50 -4.93 -1.47
C ALA A 120 6.44 -4.80 -2.66
N VAL A 121 7.23 -3.73 -2.69
CA VAL A 121 8.18 -3.44 -3.78
C VAL A 121 9.59 -3.43 -3.22
N ASP A 122 10.50 -4.16 -3.86
CA ASP A 122 11.92 -4.17 -3.48
C ASP A 122 12.70 -2.98 -4.09
N ALA A 123 13.99 -2.88 -3.76
CA ALA A 123 14.86 -1.82 -4.27
C ALA A 123 15.13 -1.91 -5.80
N HIS A 124 14.81 -3.04 -6.43
CA HIS A 124 14.95 -3.25 -7.88
C HIS A 124 13.65 -2.99 -8.64
N GLY A 125 12.54 -2.70 -7.93
CA GLY A 125 11.23 -2.49 -8.51
C GLY A 125 10.47 -3.80 -8.76
N ASN A 126 10.92 -4.94 -8.25
CA ASN A 126 10.13 -6.17 -8.28
C ASN A 126 8.97 -6.04 -7.30
N VAL A 127 7.81 -6.55 -7.71
CA VAL A 127 6.56 -6.46 -6.98
C VAL A 127 6.17 -7.83 -6.46
N TYR A 128 6.02 -7.92 -5.15
CA TYR A 128 5.61 -9.11 -4.41
C TYR A 128 4.14 -8.96 -4.10
N ILE A 129 3.30 -9.90 -4.55
CA ILE A 129 1.84 -9.83 -4.44
C ILE A 129 1.34 -11.03 -3.63
N ALA A 130 0.61 -10.75 -2.54
CA ALA A 130 -0.07 -11.78 -1.78
C ALA A 130 -1.35 -12.23 -2.51
N ASN A 131 -1.45 -13.53 -2.82
CA ASN A 131 -2.64 -14.16 -3.38
C ASN A 131 -2.64 -15.68 -3.07
N GLY A 132 -2.86 -16.07 -1.81
CA GLY A 132 -2.66 -17.48 -1.39
C GLY A 132 -1.20 -17.87 -1.15
N GLN A 133 -0.31 -17.52 -2.06
CA GLN A 133 1.16 -17.53 -1.94
C GLN A 133 1.69 -16.12 -2.18
N ILE A 134 3.01 -15.92 -2.24
CA ILE A 134 3.59 -14.65 -2.71
C ILE A 134 4.06 -14.82 -4.15
N TYR A 135 3.40 -14.16 -5.08
CA TYR A 135 3.82 -14.12 -6.48
C TYR A 135 4.75 -12.93 -6.68
N VAL A 136 5.85 -13.15 -7.39
CA VAL A 136 6.85 -12.12 -7.64
C VAL A 136 6.83 -11.75 -9.11
N PHE A 137 6.73 -10.46 -9.39
CA PHE A 137 6.76 -9.88 -10.72
C PHE A 137 7.92 -8.90 -10.84
N ASP A 138 8.51 -8.74 -12.02
CA ASP A 138 9.44 -7.63 -12.25
C ASP A 138 8.70 -6.29 -12.43
N ALA A 139 9.44 -5.19 -12.55
CA ALA A 139 8.88 -3.85 -12.71
C ALA A 139 8.00 -3.68 -13.97
N LEU A 140 8.09 -4.60 -14.93
CA LEU A 140 7.30 -4.63 -16.17
C LEU A 140 6.06 -5.54 -16.06
N GLY A 141 5.86 -6.19 -14.92
CA GLY A 141 4.74 -7.10 -14.69
C GLY A 141 4.96 -8.51 -15.25
N GLN A 142 6.19 -8.91 -15.57
CA GLN A 142 6.48 -10.30 -15.93
C GLN A 142 6.60 -11.14 -14.67
N PRO A 143 5.98 -12.33 -14.59
CA PRO A 143 6.15 -13.22 -13.45
C PRO A 143 7.58 -13.74 -13.40
N ILE A 144 8.19 -13.66 -12.22
CA ILE A 144 9.60 -14.01 -12.00
C ILE A 144 9.82 -15.07 -10.93
N GLY A 145 8.77 -15.44 -10.20
CA GLY A 145 8.79 -16.59 -9.30
C GLY A 145 7.66 -16.56 -8.27
N ILE A 146 7.72 -17.52 -7.35
CA ILE A 146 6.73 -17.71 -6.29
C ILE A 146 7.51 -18.00 -5.00
N ILE A 147 7.13 -17.37 -3.90
CA ILE A 147 7.56 -17.76 -2.56
C ILE A 147 6.43 -18.56 -1.94
N GLU A 148 6.70 -19.84 -1.71
CA GLU A 148 5.79 -20.72 -0.99
C GLU A 148 5.81 -20.37 0.51
N VAL A 149 4.63 -20.11 1.05
CA VAL A 149 4.38 -19.86 2.47
C VAL A 149 3.50 -20.97 3.05
N PRO A 150 3.80 -21.46 4.27
CA PRO A 150 3.03 -22.54 4.89
C PRO A 150 1.57 -22.18 5.21
N GLU A 151 1.27 -20.89 5.30
CA GLU A 151 -0.05 -20.36 5.65
C GLU A 151 -0.37 -19.18 4.72
N ARG A 152 -1.64 -19.03 4.32
CA ARG A 152 -2.08 -17.96 3.42
C ARG A 152 -1.66 -16.58 3.99
N PRO A 153 -0.96 -15.75 3.20
CA PRO A 153 -0.51 -14.45 3.65
C PRO A 153 -1.69 -13.48 3.77
N SER A 154 -1.70 -12.68 4.83
CA SER A 154 -2.67 -11.59 5.05
C SER A 154 -2.13 -10.22 4.62
N THR A 155 -0.81 -10.00 4.69
CA THR A 155 -0.12 -8.82 4.14
C THR A 155 1.40 -9.09 4.21
N LEU A 156 2.18 -8.23 3.57
CA LEU A 156 3.62 -8.31 3.45
C LEU A 156 4.24 -6.91 3.38
N GLN A 157 5.46 -6.74 3.89
CA GLN A 157 6.21 -5.50 3.77
C GLN A 157 7.71 -5.74 3.91
N PHE A 158 8.52 -5.00 3.15
CA PHE A 158 9.97 -4.99 3.34
C PHE A 158 10.36 -4.22 4.60
N GLY A 159 11.25 -4.82 5.39
CA GLY A 159 11.78 -4.24 6.62
C GLY A 159 13.17 -4.77 6.96
N GLY A 160 13.55 -4.65 8.23
CA GLY A 160 14.92 -4.89 8.67
C GLY A 160 15.80 -3.66 8.44
N ARG A 161 16.98 -3.63 9.09
CA ARG A 161 17.87 -2.47 9.07
C ARG A 161 18.27 -2.04 7.65
N GLU A 162 18.48 -3.02 6.77
CA GLU A 162 18.89 -2.80 5.37
C GLU A 162 17.69 -2.84 4.40
N ARG A 163 16.45 -2.97 4.89
CA ARG A 163 15.22 -3.15 4.08
C ARG A 163 15.25 -4.34 3.11
N ASP A 164 15.96 -5.41 3.48
CA ASP A 164 16.19 -6.60 2.65
C ASP A 164 15.45 -7.86 3.13
N ILE A 165 14.55 -7.71 4.11
CA ILE A 165 13.74 -8.79 4.65
C ILE A 165 12.28 -8.54 4.28
N LEU A 166 11.67 -9.46 3.56
CA LEU A 166 10.22 -9.45 3.35
C LEU A 166 9.55 -10.11 4.56
N PHE A 167 8.87 -9.31 5.36
CA PHE A 167 7.99 -9.82 6.42
C PHE A 167 6.63 -10.14 5.83
N ILE A 168 6.06 -11.27 6.25
CA ILE A 168 4.78 -11.77 5.76
C ILE A 168 3.95 -12.18 6.96
N THR A 169 2.82 -11.50 7.18
CA THR A 169 1.86 -11.91 8.20
C THR A 169 0.92 -12.95 7.64
N ALA A 170 0.50 -13.88 8.48
CA ALA A 170 -0.61 -14.79 8.23
C ALA A 170 -1.58 -14.73 9.42
N ARG A 171 -2.61 -15.59 9.44
CA ARG A 171 -3.63 -15.57 10.50
C ARG A 171 -3.05 -15.98 11.86
N THR A 172 -2.14 -16.95 11.88
CA THR A 172 -1.54 -17.49 13.12
C THR A 172 -0.03 -17.35 13.20
N SER A 173 0.62 -16.85 12.15
CA SER A 173 2.08 -16.87 11.99
C SER A 173 2.63 -15.57 11.42
N LEU A 174 3.92 -15.34 11.65
CA LEU A 174 4.73 -14.30 11.02
C LEU A 174 5.95 -14.98 10.39
N TYR A 175 6.15 -14.75 9.09
CA TYR A 175 7.31 -15.26 8.35
C TYR A 175 8.24 -14.11 7.97
N ALA A 176 9.51 -14.44 7.74
CA ALA A 176 10.51 -13.52 7.26
C ALA A 176 11.37 -14.21 6.20
N VAL A 177 11.43 -13.62 5.01
CA VAL A 177 12.24 -14.11 3.90
C VAL A 177 13.33 -13.10 3.61
N ARG A 178 14.60 -13.53 3.67
CA ARG A 178 15.75 -12.71 3.35
C ARG A 178 16.38 -13.17 2.05
N GLY A 179 16.76 -12.22 1.19
CA GLY A 179 17.60 -12.50 0.03
C GLY A 179 16.95 -13.43 -0.99
N TRP A 180 15.64 -13.27 -1.23
CA TRP A 180 14.99 -13.97 -2.33
C TRP A 180 15.68 -13.60 -3.64
N GLN A 181 16.17 -14.60 -4.35
CA GLN A 181 16.77 -14.49 -5.67
C GLN A 181 16.08 -15.52 -6.58
N ARG A 182 15.94 -15.18 -7.86
CA ARG A 182 15.33 -16.02 -8.92
C ARG A 182 15.91 -17.43 -8.97
#